data_AF-X1T2A5-F1
#
_entry.id   AF-X1T2A5-F1
#
_cell.length_a   1.000
_cell.length_b   1.000
_cell.length_c   1.000
_cell.angle_alpha   90.00
_cell.angle_beta   90.00
_cell.angle_gamma   90.00
#
_symmetry.space_group_name_H-M   'P 1'
#
loop_
_entity.id
_entity.type
_entity.pdbx_description
1 polymer ?
#
loop_
_entity_poly.entity_id
_entity_poly.type
_entity_poly.pdbx_seq_one_letter_code
_entity_poly.pdbx_strand_id
1 'polypeptide(L)'
;MPDVPEPGSLPTCDTAGVLNTIPAIIASIESTEAIKVLLKEKMTTNAGSNLIFYDVWSNTFEKVTEMRDKRCRCCVEYKFDFLNAVKEEIITSLCGRNVIQITPVKSAAISFKLLAEKLKRLGEVRFNNFILVFKERDKEISLFKDGRAIIKGTDDEKVARSLYARYVGI
;
A
#
# COMPACT_ATOMS: atom_id res chain seq x y z
N MET A 1 -7.99 -21.61 4.21
CA MET A 1 -7.80 -20.30 3.55
C MET A 1 -7.35 -20.61 2.14
N PRO A 2 -7.93 -20.01 1.09
CA PRO A 2 -7.31 -20.09 -0.23
C PRO A 2 -5.88 -19.58 -0.14
N ASP A 3 -4.96 -20.19 -0.89
CA ASP A 3 -3.57 -19.75 -0.94
C ASP A 3 -3.49 -18.32 -1.46
N VAL A 4 -2.53 -17.56 -0.92
CA VAL A 4 -2.30 -16.18 -1.35
C VAL A 4 -1.85 -16.22 -2.81
N PRO A 5 -2.50 -15.46 -3.72
CA PRO A 5 -2.08 -15.41 -5.11
C PRO A 5 -0.65 -14.86 -5.21
N GLU A 6 0.12 -15.34 -6.20
CA GLU A 6 1.47 -14.83 -6.43
C GLU A 6 1.42 -13.30 -6.68
N PRO A 7 2.39 -12.54 -6.16
CA PRO A 7 2.46 -11.10 -6.43
C PRO A 7 2.41 -10.82 -7.93
N GLY A 8 1.45 -10.00 -8.37
CA GLY A 8 1.27 -9.64 -9.78
C GLY A 8 0.49 -10.66 -10.62
N SER A 9 -0.01 -11.76 -10.05
CA SER A 9 -0.81 -12.75 -10.79
C SER A 9 -2.24 -12.29 -11.10
N LEU A 10 -2.69 -11.19 -10.49
CA LEU A 10 -4.01 -10.60 -10.72
C LEU A 10 -3.87 -9.28 -11.49
N PRO A 11 -4.79 -9.01 -12.45
CA PRO A 11 -4.76 -7.77 -13.19
C PRO A 11 -5.08 -6.59 -12.25
N THR A 12 -4.45 -5.45 -12.52
CA THR A 12 -4.70 -4.20 -11.80
C THR A 12 -5.82 -3.41 -12.46
N CYS A 13 -6.33 -2.38 -11.77
CA CYS A 13 -7.29 -1.45 -12.38
C CYS A 13 -6.75 -0.80 -13.66
N ASP A 14 -5.42 -0.62 -13.77
CA ASP A 14 -4.77 -0.06 -14.95
C ASP A 14 -4.72 -1.06 -16.13
N THR A 15 -4.68 -2.37 -15.86
CA THR A 15 -4.59 -3.41 -16.90
C THR A 15 -5.94 -4.07 -17.24
N ALA A 16 -6.85 -4.19 -16.28
CA ALA A 16 -8.22 -4.70 -16.50
C ALA A 16 -9.20 -3.59 -16.91
N GLY A 17 -8.90 -2.34 -16.57
CA GLY A 17 -9.85 -1.23 -16.66
C GLY A 17 -10.87 -1.23 -15.51
N VAL A 18 -11.32 -0.04 -15.13
CA VAL A 18 -12.38 0.15 -14.12
C VAL A 18 -13.31 1.28 -14.56
N LEU A 19 -14.61 1.13 -14.33
CA LEU A 19 -15.55 2.23 -14.51
C LEU A 19 -15.32 3.26 -13.41
N ASN A 20 -14.92 4.48 -13.80
CA ASN A 20 -14.55 5.56 -12.86
C ASN A 20 -15.68 5.96 -11.89
N THR A 21 -16.94 5.61 -12.18
CA THR A 21 -18.08 5.85 -11.30
C THR A 21 -18.14 4.88 -10.12
N ILE A 22 -17.62 3.65 -10.25
CA ILE A 22 -17.69 2.62 -9.21
C ILE A 22 -17.00 3.08 -7.92
N PRO A 23 -15.74 3.58 -7.93
CA PRO A 23 -15.08 3.99 -6.69
C PRO A 23 -15.83 5.09 -5.95
N ALA A 24 -16.42 6.06 -6.66
CA ALA A 24 -17.17 7.14 -6.04
C ALA A 24 -18.45 6.65 -5.34
N ILE A 25 -19.16 5.71 -5.95
CA ILE A 25 -20.38 5.13 -5.37
C ILE A 25 -20.03 4.30 -4.12
N ILE A 26 -19.04 3.41 -4.23
CA ILE A 26 -18.61 2.56 -3.10
C ILE A 26 -18.09 3.42 -1.94
N ALA A 27 -17.25 4.43 -2.21
CA ALA A 27 -16.75 5.34 -1.18
C ALA A 27 -17.88 6.11 -0.46
N SER A 28 -18.96 6.48 -1.17
CA SER A 28 -20.12 7.15 -0.58
C SER A 28 -20.90 6.22 0.37
N ILE A 29 -21.03 4.94 -0.01
CA ILE A 29 -21.65 3.91 0.83
C ILE A 29 -20.81 3.68 2.08
N GLU A 30 -19.51 3.43 1.94
CA GLU A 30 -18.58 3.17 3.04
C GLU A 30 -18.50 4.35 4.02
N SER A 31 -18.46 5.57 3.50
CA SER A 31 -18.46 6.79 4.33
C SER A 31 -19.72 6.89 5.18
N THR A 32 -20.88 6.55 4.60
CA THR A 32 -22.16 6.54 5.32
C THR A 32 -22.18 5.48 6.42
N GLU A 33 -21.67 4.28 6.15
CA GLU A 33 -21.58 3.22 7.16
C GLU A 33 -20.61 3.60 8.30
N ALA A 34 -19.48 4.24 7.97
CA ALA A 34 -18.57 4.75 8.98
C ALA A 34 -19.23 5.80 9.90
N ILE A 35 -20.02 6.72 9.33
CA ILE A 35 -20.78 7.72 10.09
C ILE A 35 -21.76 7.04 11.06
N LYS A 36 -22.51 6.03 10.60
CA LYS A 36 -23.45 5.27 11.45
C LYS A 36 -22.74 4.63 12.64
N VAL A 37 -21.58 3.99 12.40
CA VAL A 37 -20.74 3.39 13.45
C VAL A 37 -20.30 4.45 14.47
N LEU A 38 -19.85 5.62 14.01
CA LEU A 38 -19.38 6.70 14.88
C LEU A 38 -20.49 7.30 15.75
N LEU A 39 -21.69 7.43 15.19
CA LEU A 39 -22.85 7.97 15.90
C LEU A 39 -23.42 7.01 16.95
N LYS A 40 -22.90 5.77 17.03
CA LYS A 40 -23.42 4.71 17.91
C LYS A 40 -24.93 4.53 17.74
N GLU A 41 -25.48 4.94 16.60
CA GLU A 41 -26.83 4.59 16.19
C GLU A 41 -26.84 3.07 16.26
N LYS A 42 -27.61 2.52 17.22
CA LYS A 42 -27.53 1.11 17.60
C LYS A 42 -27.43 0.33 16.30
N MET A 43 -26.39 -0.50 16.16
CA MET A 43 -26.41 -1.56 15.17
C MET A 43 -27.67 -2.35 15.46
N THR A 44 -28.78 -1.96 14.82
CA THR A 44 -30.11 -2.41 15.19
C THR A 44 -30.10 -3.87 14.85
N THR A 45 -29.91 -4.68 15.89
CA THR A 45 -30.35 -6.06 16.01
C THR A 45 -30.15 -6.86 14.73
N ASN A 46 -29.01 -7.54 14.61
CA ASN A 46 -28.67 -8.47 13.52
C ASN A 46 -28.23 -7.85 12.18
N ALA A 47 -27.87 -6.56 12.12
CA ALA A 47 -27.18 -5.94 10.99
C ALA A 47 -25.71 -6.39 10.87
N GLY A 48 -25.50 -7.72 10.83
CA GLY A 48 -24.20 -8.35 10.69
C GLY A 48 -23.50 -7.88 9.42
N SER A 49 -22.17 -7.90 9.47
CA SER A 49 -21.23 -7.62 8.38
C SER A 49 -21.70 -8.24 7.07
N ASN A 50 -22.47 -7.48 6.29
CA ASN A 50 -22.93 -7.92 4.98
C ASN A 50 -21.84 -7.55 3.97
N LEU A 51 -21.48 -8.50 3.12
CA LEU A 51 -20.79 -8.19 1.89
C LEU A 51 -21.79 -7.52 0.95
N ILE A 52 -21.51 -6.28 0.56
CA ILE A 52 -22.28 -5.56 -0.44
C ILE A 52 -21.65 -5.86 -1.80
N PHE A 53 -22.41 -6.44 -2.70
CA PHE A 53 -22.05 -6.57 -4.10
C PHE A 53 -22.87 -5.58 -4.92
N TYR A 54 -22.20 -4.73 -5.69
CA TYR A 54 -22.86 -3.74 -6.54
C TYR A 54 -22.28 -3.78 -7.95
N ASP A 55 -23.09 -4.23 -8.90
CA ASP A 55 -22.83 -4.13 -10.32
C ASP A 55 -23.50 -2.86 -10.86
N VAL A 56 -22.68 -1.88 -11.25
CA VAL A 56 -23.15 -0.58 -11.76
C VAL A 56 -23.71 -0.69 -13.17
N TRP A 57 -23.24 -1.65 -13.95
CA TRP A 57 -23.63 -1.81 -15.35
C TRP A 57 -25.03 -2.42 -15.45
N SER A 58 -25.30 -3.48 -14.69
CA SER A 58 -26.62 -4.09 -14.60
C SER A 58 -27.53 -3.41 -13.57
N ASN A 59 -26.99 -2.47 -12.79
CA ASN A 59 -27.64 -1.83 -11.65
C ASN A 59 -28.19 -2.85 -10.63
N THR A 60 -27.38 -3.85 -10.32
CA THR A 60 -27.73 -4.94 -9.38
C THR A 60 -27.06 -4.69 -8.04
N PHE A 61 -27.85 -4.64 -6.97
CA PHE A 61 -27.37 -4.44 -5.60
C PHE A 61 -27.77 -5.62 -4.72
N GLU A 62 -26.79 -6.33 -4.20
CA GLU A 62 -26.97 -7.53 -3.39
C GLU A 62 -26.27 -7.39 -2.04
N LYS A 63 -26.91 -7.92 -1.00
CA LYS A 63 -26.31 -8.05 0.34
C LYS A 63 -26.19 -9.53 0.67
N VAL A 64 -24.97 -9.98 0.85
CA VAL A 64 -24.67 -11.34 1.30
C VAL A 64 -24.32 -11.27 2.78
N THR A 65 -25.09 -11.96 3.62
CA THR A 65 -24.75 -12.08 5.04
C THR A 65 -23.67 -13.14 5.20
N GLU A 66 -22.43 -12.69 5.41
CA GLU A 66 -21.30 -13.58 5.65
C GLU A 66 -21.16 -13.86 7.15
N MET A 67 -21.03 -15.14 7.49
CA MET A 67 -20.75 -15.55 8.86
C MET A 67 -19.26 -15.80 9.04
N ARG A 68 -18.71 -15.30 10.15
CA ARG A 68 -17.34 -15.57 10.55
C ARG A 68 -17.08 -17.08 10.58
N ASP A 69 -16.06 -17.53 9.84
CA ASP A 69 -15.59 -18.92 9.93
C ASP A 69 -15.05 -19.21 11.35
N LYS A 70 -15.68 -20.17 12.02
CA LYS A 70 -15.32 -20.61 13.37
C LYS A 70 -13.94 -21.27 13.45
N ARG A 71 -13.35 -21.62 12.31
CA ARG A 71 -12.01 -22.25 12.21
C ARG A 71 -10.96 -21.29 11.61
N CYS A 72 -11.25 -19.99 11.54
CA CYS A 72 -10.33 -19.03 10.94
C CYS A 72 -9.06 -18.85 11.78
N ARG A 73 -7.89 -19.17 11.19
CA ARG A 73 -6.58 -19.00 11.83
C ARG A 73 -6.30 -17.56 12.28
N CYS A 74 -6.72 -16.57 11.51
CA CYS A 74 -6.51 -15.16 11.84
C CYS A 74 -7.53 -14.68 12.89
N CYS A 75 -8.83 -14.73 12.57
CA CYS A 75 -9.85 -14.14 13.45
C CYS A 75 -10.09 -14.94 14.72
N VAL A 76 -10.04 -16.29 14.69
CA VAL A 76 -10.40 -17.16 15.82
C VAL A 76 -9.16 -17.62 16.58
N GLU A 77 -8.14 -18.11 15.88
CA GLU A 77 -6.91 -18.60 16.54
C GLU A 77 -5.89 -17.48 16.83
N TYR A 78 -6.17 -16.24 16.41
CA TYR A 78 -5.29 -15.07 16.59
C TYR A 78 -3.86 -15.28 16.05
N LYS A 79 -3.71 -16.08 14.99
CA LYS A 79 -2.44 -16.28 14.28
C LYS A 79 -2.31 -15.23 13.17
N PHE A 80 -1.51 -14.20 13.44
CA PHE A 80 -1.27 -13.09 12.52
C PHE A 80 0.06 -13.26 11.78
N ASP A 81 0.10 -14.22 10.84
CA ASP A 81 1.33 -14.60 10.12
C ASP A 81 2.00 -13.39 9.42
N PHE A 82 1.22 -12.46 8.84
CA PHE A 82 1.75 -11.24 8.20
C PHE A 82 2.16 -10.14 9.17
N LEU A 83 1.44 -9.99 10.28
CA LEU A 83 1.78 -8.96 11.29
C LEU A 83 3.04 -9.34 12.05
N ASN A 84 3.21 -10.65 12.31
CA ASN A 84 4.33 -11.21 13.05
C ASN A 84 5.46 -11.71 12.14
N ALA A 85 5.31 -11.59 10.82
CA ALA A 85 6.36 -11.94 9.87
C ALA A 85 7.64 -11.19 10.24
N VAL A 86 8.76 -11.92 10.31
CA VAL A 86 10.07 -11.30 10.41
C VAL A 86 10.24 -10.46 9.16
N LYS A 87 10.31 -9.14 9.32
CA LYS A 87 10.39 -8.19 8.21
C LYS A 87 11.59 -8.55 7.33
N GLU A 88 11.32 -9.09 6.15
CA GLU A 88 12.25 -8.99 5.03
C GLU A 88 12.06 -7.61 4.38
N GLU A 89 13.06 -7.16 3.64
CA GLU A 89 12.97 -5.89 2.91
C GLU A 89 11.82 -5.99 1.91
N ILE A 90 10.71 -5.28 2.18
CA ILE A 90 9.53 -5.33 1.32
C ILE A 90 9.83 -4.45 0.12
N ILE A 91 10.01 -5.12 -1.01
CA ILE A 91 10.09 -4.49 -2.33
C ILE A 91 8.72 -4.64 -2.96
N THR A 92 8.06 -3.52 -3.20
CA THR A 92 6.75 -3.50 -3.85
C THR A 92 6.86 -2.70 -5.12
N SER A 93 6.70 -3.37 -6.26
CA SER A 93 6.47 -2.67 -7.52
C SER A 93 5.13 -1.94 -7.43
N LEU A 94 5.14 -0.62 -7.63
CA LEU A 94 3.93 0.17 -7.76
C LEU A 94 3.48 0.04 -9.21
N CYS A 95 2.53 -0.86 -9.41
CA CYS A 95 2.09 -1.33 -10.72
C CYS A 95 1.91 -0.21 -11.75
N GLY A 96 2.44 -0.43 -12.96
CA GLY A 96 2.21 0.43 -14.14
C GLY A 96 2.97 1.76 -14.16
N ARG A 97 3.81 2.08 -13.16
CA ARG A 97 4.44 3.41 -13.05
C ARG A 97 5.97 3.43 -13.18
N ASN A 98 6.61 2.28 -13.44
CA ASN A 98 8.07 2.15 -13.43
C ASN A 98 8.67 2.64 -12.10
N VAL A 99 8.03 2.24 -10.99
CA VAL A 99 8.36 2.67 -9.64
C VAL A 99 8.43 1.46 -8.70
N ILE A 100 9.48 1.39 -7.91
CA ILE A 100 9.64 0.42 -6.84
C ILE A 100 9.66 1.12 -5.49
N GLN A 101 8.86 0.64 -4.54
CA GLN A 101 8.93 1.03 -3.13
C GLN A 101 9.78 0.02 -2.36
N ILE A 102 10.78 0.50 -1.62
CA ILE A 102 11.60 -0.27 -0.70
C ILE A 102 11.25 0.14 0.73
N THR A 103 10.89 -0.84 1.55
CA THR A 103 10.68 -0.65 2.99
C THR A 103 11.76 -1.43 3.74
N PRO A 104 12.73 -0.75 4.39
CA PRO A 104 13.81 -1.43 5.08
C PRO A 104 13.30 -2.17 6.33
N VAL A 105 13.98 -3.26 6.67
CA VAL A 105 13.68 -4.12 7.82
C VAL A 105 13.72 -3.36 9.14
N LYS A 106 14.71 -2.48 9.30
CA LYS A 106 14.86 -1.59 10.45
C LYS A 106 14.49 -0.18 10.03
N SER A 107 13.52 0.41 10.73
CA SER A 107 13.24 1.84 10.61
C SER A 107 14.48 2.61 11.08
N ALA A 108 15.12 3.32 10.16
CA ALA A 108 16.26 4.17 10.48
C ALA A 108 15.77 5.61 10.61
N ALA A 109 16.19 6.32 11.65
CA ALA A 109 15.93 7.76 11.76
C ALA A 109 16.92 8.52 10.87
N ILE A 110 16.55 8.72 9.61
CA ILE A 110 17.46 9.35 8.62
C ILE A 110 17.53 10.86 8.83
N SER A 111 18.74 11.38 9.01
CA SER A 111 18.99 12.82 8.96
C SER A 111 19.07 13.29 7.50
N PHE A 112 17.99 13.89 7.01
CA PHE A 112 17.95 14.45 5.65
C PHE A 112 19.00 15.52 5.42
N LYS A 113 19.37 16.30 6.44
CA LYS A 113 20.40 17.32 6.32
C LYS A 113 21.76 16.69 5.95
N LEU A 114 22.18 15.67 6.70
CA LEU A 114 23.44 14.96 6.45
C LEU A 114 23.42 14.22 5.12
N LEU A 115 22.29 13.59 4.79
CA LEU A 115 22.15 12.86 3.53
C LEU A 115 22.16 13.81 2.32
N ALA A 116 21.49 14.97 2.42
CA ALA A 116 21.47 15.96 1.37
C ALA A 116 22.87 16.55 1.10
N GLU A 117 23.69 16.77 2.12
CA GLU A 117 25.08 17.23 1.94
C GLU A 117 25.91 16.25 1.11
N LYS A 118 25.71 14.94 1.30
CA LYS A 118 26.37 13.90 0.50
C LYS A 118 25.84 13.85 -0.93
N LEU A 119 24.52 13.87 -1.10
CA LEU A 119 23.86 13.67 -2.40
C LEU A 119 23.91 14.90 -3.32
N LYS A 120 24.06 16.11 -2.77
CA LYS A 120 24.17 17.35 -3.56
C LYS A 120 25.32 17.35 -4.57
N ARG A 121 26.37 16.54 -4.34
CA ARG A 121 27.50 16.41 -5.26
C ARG A 121 27.21 15.51 -6.47
N LEU A 122 26.15 14.72 -6.40
CA LEU A 122 25.81 13.69 -7.39
C LEU A 122 24.60 14.09 -8.23
N GLY A 123 23.74 14.97 -7.73
CA GLY A 123 22.52 15.40 -8.42
C GLY A 123 21.69 16.41 -7.66
N GLU A 124 20.45 16.60 -8.11
CA GLU A 124 19.53 17.58 -7.52
C GLU A 124 18.91 16.99 -6.24
N VAL A 125 18.98 17.71 -5.12
CA VAL A 125 18.40 17.29 -3.84
C VAL A 125 17.45 18.34 -3.31
N ARG A 126 16.23 17.93 -2.97
CA ARG A 126 15.22 18.76 -2.27
C ARG A 126 14.71 17.99 -1.07
N PHE A 127 14.49 18.64 0.06
CA PHE A 127 13.90 17.95 1.22
C PHE A 127 13.07 18.90 2.08
N ASN A 128 12.15 18.32 2.85
CA ASN A 128 11.40 18.99 3.91
C ASN A 128 11.43 18.13 5.18
N ASN A 129 10.54 18.40 6.15
CA ASN A 129 10.51 17.66 7.40
C ASN A 129 10.05 16.18 7.29
N PHE A 130 9.56 15.75 6.13
CA PHE A 130 8.92 14.44 5.94
C PHE A 130 9.56 13.61 4.83
N ILE A 131 10.06 14.26 3.78
CA ILE A 131 10.61 13.60 2.59
C ILE A 131 11.88 14.29 2.08
N LEU A 132 12.82 13.49 1.58
CA LEU A 132 13.95 13.91 0.77
C LEU A 132 13.80 13.33 -0.63
N VAL A 133 13.89 14.17 -1.65
CA VAL A 133 13.87 13.78 -3.07
C VAL A 133 15.24 14.03 -3.65
N PHE A 134 15.85 12.98 -4.18
CA PHE A 134 17.09 13.02 -4.92
C PHE A 134 16.83 12.66 -6.38
N LYS A 135 17.34 13.45 -7.31
CA LYS A 135 17.25 13.20 -8.75
C LYS A 135 18.64 13.10 -9.35
N GLU A 136 18.87 12.02 -10.09
CA GLU A 136 20.07 11.82 -10.89
C GLU A 136 19.64 11.29 -12.27
N ARG A 137 19.86 12.09 -13.31
CA ARG A 137 19.48 11.77 -14.69
C ARG A 137 17.99 11.39 -14.82
N ASP A 138 17.70 10.15 -15.19
CA ASP A 138 16.38 9.57 -15.41
C ASP A 138 15.76 8.94 -14.16
N LYS A 139 16.45 8.99 -13.02
CA LYS A 139 16.06 8.30 -11.78
C LYS A 139 15.75 9.30 -10.68
N GLU A 140 14.65 9.03 -9.97
CA GLU A 140 14.20 9.84 -8.84
C GLU A 140 14.01 8.93 -7.62
N ILE A 141 14.65 9.29 -6.51
CA ILE A 141 14.54 8.59 -5.23
C ILE A 141 13.85 9.51 -4.23
N SER A 142 12.69 9.09 -3.77
CA SER A 142 11.91 9.75 -2.72
C SER A 142 12.06 8.97 -1.42
N LEU A 143 12.76 9.54 -0.44
CA LEU A 143 13.12 8.90 0.82
C LEU A 143 12.36 9.53 2.00
N PHE A 144 11.76 8.68 2.82
CA PHE A 144 11.05 9.06 4.04
C PHE A 144 11.96 8.93 5.27
N LYS A 145 11.57 9.59 6.37
CA LYS A 145 12.34 9.63 7.62
C LYS A 145 12.54 8.28 8.29
N ASP A 146 11.67 7.31 8.00
CA ASP A 146 11.73 5.93 8.50
C ASP A 146 12.58 5.01 7.61
N GLY A 147 13.18 5.56 6.55
CA GLY A 147 14.02 4.83 5.61
C GLY A 147 13.27 4.21 4.43
N ARG A 148 11.93 4.31 4.37
CA ARG A 148 11.21 3.93 3.15
C ARG A 148 11.69 4.77 1.97
N ALA A 149 11.90 4.13 0.83
CA ALA A 149 12.22 4.80 -0.42
C ALA A 149 11.26 4.42 -1.53
N ILE A 150 10.95 5.38 -2.38
CA ILE A 150 10.24 5.18 -3.64
C ILE A 150 11.22 5.55 -4.75
N ILE A 151 11.57 4.58 -5.59
CA ILE A 151 12.53 4.70 -6.69
C ILE A 151 11.74 4.71 -7.98
N LYS A 152 11.73 5.85 -8.68
CA LYS A 152 11.13 5.99 -10.00
C LYS A 152 12.20 5.83 -11.09
N GLY A 153 11.79 5.25 -12.21
CA GLY A 153 12.66 4.99 -13.36
C GLY A 153 13.16 3.55 -13.45
N THR A 154 12.61 2.63 -12.64
CA THR A 154 12.88 1.19 -12.75
C THR A 154 11.77 0.34 -12.14
N ASP A 155 11.51 -0.80 -12.76
CA ASP A 155 10.64 -1.90 -12.32
C ASP A 155 11.44 -3.17 -11.97
N ASP A 156 12.77 -3.11 -12.07
CA ASP A 156 13.70 -4.17 -11.66
C ASP A 156 14.13 -3.99 -10.20
N GLU A 157 13.72 -4.95 -9.36
CA GLU A 157 14.03 -4.98 -7.93
C GLU A 157 15.53 -4.93 -7.63
N LYS A 158 16.37 -5.56 -8.45
CA LYS A 158 17.82 -5.58 -8.26
C LYS A 158 18.42 -4.21 -8.53
N VAL A 159 17.95 -3.53 -9.56
CA VAL A 159 18.36 -2.16 -9.87
C VAL A 159 17.93 -1.21 -8.76
N ALA A 160 16.68 -1.34 -8.28
CA ALA A 160 16.17 -0.55 -7.17
C ALA A 160 16.99 -0.77 -5.88
N ARG A 161 17.28 -2.03 -5.51
CA ARG A 161 18.16 -2.35 -4.36
C ARG A 161 19.54 -1.73 -4.49
N SER A 162 20.16 -1.84 -5.67
CA SER A 162 21.48 -1.26 -5.91
C SER A 162 21.48 0.26 -5.75
N LEU A 163 20.45 0.95 -6.25
CA LEU A 163 20.30 2.39 -6.08
C LEU A 163 20.07 2.78 -4.62
N TYR A 164 19.23 2.04 -3.90
CA TYR A 164 18.98 2.27 -2.48
C TYR A 164 20.25 2.09 -1.65
N ALA A 165 20.97 0.97 -1.82
CA ALA A 165 22.24 0.74 -1.13
C ALA A 165 23.30 1.79 -1.49
N ARG A 166 23.38 2.21 -2.76
CA ARG A 166 24.35 3.20 -3.23
C ARG A 166 24.12 4.59 -2.66
N TYR A 167 22.88 5.05 -2.60
CA TYR A 167 22.55 6.44 -2.24
C TYR A 167 22.07 6.63 -0.80
N VAL A 168 21.40 5.63 -0.23
CA VAL A 168 20.85 5.69 1.12
C VAL A 168 21.80 5.02 2.11
N GLY A 169 22.41 3.89 1.74
CA GLY A 169 23.50 3.26 2.49
C GLY A 169 23.09 2.69 3.85
N ILE A 170 21.90 2.10 3.92
CA ILE A 170 21.33 1.44 5.11
C ILE A 170 21.18 -0.05 4.82
#